data_AF-A0A957VMG5-F1
#
_entry.id   AF-A0A957VMG5-F1
#
_cell.length_a   1.000
_cell.length_b   1.000
_cell.length_c   1.000
_cell.angle_alpha   90.00
_cell.angle_beta   90.00
_cell.angle_gamma   90.00
#
_symmetry.space_group_name_H-M   'P 1'
#
loop_
_entity.id
_entity.type
_entity.pdbx_description
1 polymer ?
#
loop_
_entity_poly.entity_id
_entity_poly.type
_entity_poly.pdbx_seq_one_letter_code
_entity_poly.pdbx_strand_id
1 'polypeptide(L)'
;QLEALLDTDIGRVEIAVPALLDDAGRDAEIARVRTALDASLARGEDVVLYTSRALVTGADSAASLAIGQRVSASLVAVVSGLTVRPRYLLAKGGITSSDLATAALGIRRAWVMGQVLPGVPVWRAGEESKYPGLSYIVFPGNVGGVDALVDVRTRLAATSGTGA
;
A
#
# COMPACT_ATOMS: atom_id res chain seq x y z
N GLN A 1 0.09 -13.61 7.10
CA GLN A 1 0.44 -12.72 5.98
C GLN A 1 1.14 -11.46 6.47
N LEU A 2 0.44 -10.51 7.12
CA LEU A 2 1.13 -9.33 7.67
C LEU A 2 2.16 -9.73 8.74
N GLU A 3 1.79 -10.56 9.71
CA GLU A 3 2.73 -11.06 10.74
C GLU A 3 4.01 -11.65 10.15
N ALA A 4 3.87 -12.65 9.27
CA ALA A 4 5.00 -13.28 8.61
C ALA A 4 5.88 -12.28 7.84
N LEU A 5 5.29 -11.25 7.22
CA LEU A 5 6.05 -10.17 6.58
C LEU A 5 6.77 -9.29 7.61
N LEU A 6 6.11 -8.95 8.72
CA LEU A 6 6.71 -8.19 9.81
C LEU A 6 7.77 -8.97 10.57
N ASP A 7 7.83 -10.29 10.47
CA ASP A 7 8.92 -11.10 11.04
C ASP A 7 10.19 -11.09 10.17
N THR A 8 10.15 -10.44 9.00
CA THR A 8 11.31 -10.22 8.13
C THR A 8 12.04 -8.90 8.43
N ASP A 9 13.09 -8.63 7.66
CA ASP A 9 13.88 -7.40 7.65
C ASP A 9 13.20 -6.20 6.94
N ILE A 10 11.93 -6.32 6.55
CA ILE A 10 11.20 -5.23 5.88
C ILE A 10 11.12 -3.98 6.77
N GLY A 11 11.28 -2.78 6.18
CA GLY A 11 11.00 -1.52 6.87
C GLY A 11 9.52 -1.46 7.29
N ARG A 12 9.24 -0.92 8.47
CA ARG A 12 7.89 -0.95 9.07
C ARG A 12 7.42 0.46 9.37
N VAL A 13 6.27 0.82 8.83
CA VAL A 13 5.59 2.07 9.19
C VAL A 13 4.15 1.75 9.55
N GLU A 14 3.85 1.85 10.85
CA GLU A 14 2.48 1.78 11.32
C GLU A 14 1.81 3.15 11.19
N ILE A 15 0.55 3.17 10.72
CA ILE A 15 -0.33 4.34 10.76
C ILE A 15 -1.41 4.13 11.84
N ALA A 16 -1.46 5.05 12.80
CA ALA A 16 -2.33 4.97 13.94
C ALA A 16 -3.77 5.34 13.55
N VAL A 17 -4.67 4.35 13.51
CA VAL A 17 -6.08 4.58 13.18
C VAL A 17 -6.74 5.62 14.08
N PRO A 18 -6.52 5.63 15.42
CA PRO A 18 -7.09 6.67 16.28
C PRO A 18 -6.69 8.10 15.86
N ALA A 19 -5.43 8.30 15.47
CA ALA A 19 -4.94 9.61 15.03
C ALA A 19 -5.55 10.04 13.68
N LEU A 20 -5.90 9.08 12.81
CA LEU A 20 -6.61 9.38 11.56
C LEU A 20 -8.06 9.79 11.79
N LEU A 21 -8.69 9.28 12.86
CA LEU A 21 -10.08 9.58 13.20
C LEU A 21 -10.24 10.90 13.95
N ASP A 22 -9.18 11.38 14.59
CA ASP A 22 -9.09 12.73 15.14
C ASP A 22 -8.77 13.76 14.03
N ASP A 23 -9.60 14.77 13.86
CA ASP A 23 -9.38 15.84 12.89
C ASP A 23 -8.10 16.64 13.17
N ALA A 24 -7.74 16.85 14.45
CA ALA A 24 -6.55 17.60 14.82
C ALA A 24 -5.26 16.80 14.56
N GLY A 25 -5.29 15.48 14.78
CA GLY A 25 -4.13 14.58 14.64
C GLY A 25 -3.90 14.05 13.22
N ARG A 26 -4.93 14.04 12.37
CA ARG A 26 -4.90 13.34 11.08
C ARG A 26 -3.77 13.80 10.15
N ASP A 27 -3.65 15.10 9.93
CA ASP A 27 -2.68 15.64 8.97
C ASP A 27 -1.24 15.44 9.46
N ALA A 28 -1.02 15.58 10.78
CA ALA A 28 0.27 15.31 11.40
C ALA A 28 0.68 13.84 11.25
N GLU A 29 -0.28 12.92 11.44
CA GLU A 29 -0.02 11.49 11.28
C GLU A 29 0.27 11.11 9.82
N ILE A 30 -0.48 11.67 8.86
CA ILE A 30 -0.22 11.50 7.43
C ILE A 30 1.18 12.02 7.08
N ALA A 31 1.57 13.20 7.57
CA ALA A 31 2.89 13.77 7.33
C ALA A 31 4.00 12.90 7.92
N ARG A 32 3.86 12.45 9.17
CA ARG A 32 4.83 11.56 9.84
C ARG A 32 5.05 10.27 9.05
N VAL A 33 3.97 9.62 8.66
CA VAL A 33 4.02 8.38 7.86
C VAL A 33 4.69 8.62 6.51
N ARG A 34 4.32 9.69 5.80
CA ARG A 34 4.93 10.04 4.51
C ARG A 34 6.43 10.26 4.63
N THR A 35 6.88 11.03 5.62
CA THR A 35 8.31 11.27 5.85
C THR A 35 9.08 9.96 6.11
N ALA A 36 8.51 9.06 6.90
CA ALA A 36 9.13 7.75 7.17
C ALA A 36 9.22 6.88 5.90
N LEU A 37 8.14 6.85 5.09
CA LEU A 37 8.12 6.11 3.83
C LEU A 37 9.12 6.67 2.82
N ASP A 38 9.11 7.99 2.57
CA ASP A 38 10.04 8.63 1.64
C ASP A 38 11.49 8.41 2.07
N ALA A 39 11.79 8.43 3.38
CA ALA A 39 13.13 8.15 3.88
C ALA A 39 13.59 6.72 3.57
N SER A 40 12.73 5.71 3.74
CA SER A 40 13.05 4.32 3.38
C SER A 40 13.18 4.14 1.87
N LEU A 41 12.25 4.71 1.09
CA LEU A 41 12.30 4.64 -0.37
C LEU A 41 13.56 5.30 -0.94
N ALA A 42 14.01 6.42 -0.35
CA ALA A 42 15.24 7.10 -0.76
C ALA A 42 16.51 6.25 -0.53
N ARG A 43 16.48 5.31 0.42
CA ARG A 43 17.55 4.33 0.66
C ARG A 43 17.43 3.08 -0.22
N GLY A 44 16.41 3.00 -1.07
CA GLY A 44 16.15 1.82 -1.91
C GLY A 44 15.61 0.61 -1.13
N GLU A 45 15.09 0.83 0.08
CA GLU A 45 14.57 -0.23 0.94
C GLU A 45 13.11 -0.54 0.63
N ASP A 46 12.71 -1.80 0.82
CA ASP A 46 11.30 -2.18 0.84
C ASP A 46 10.70 -1.81 2.21
N VAL A 47 9.52 -1.19 2.19
CA VAL A 47 8.80 -0.73 3.39
C VAL A 47 7.32 -1.11 3.32
N VAL A 48 6.77 -1.59 4.44
CA VAL A 48 5.33 -1.87 4.58
C VAL A 48 4.65 -0.79 5.42
N LEU A 49 3.57 -0.23 4.85
CA LEU A 49 2.60 0.59 5.56
C LEU A 49 1.43 -0.29 6.01
N TYR A 50 1.11 -0.27 7.30
CA TYR A 50 -0.03 -1.01 7.84
C TYR A 50 -0.74 -0.22 8.95
N THR A 51 -2.02 -0.49 9.16
CA THR A 51 -2.83 0.16 10.20
C THR A 51 -2.58 -0.48 11.56
N SER A 52 -2.70 0.30 12.63
CA SER A 52 -2.71 -0.20 14.02
C SER A 52 -3.75 -1.32 14.23
N ARG A 53 -3.41 -2.35 15.03
CA ARG A 53 -4.25 -3.54 15.24
C ARG A 53 -5.53 -3.32 16.05
N ALA A 54 -5.67 -2.17 16.71
CA ALA A 54 -6.88 -1.85 17.46
C ALA A 54 -8.07 -1.74 16.50
N LEU A 55 -9.03 -2.66 16.64
CA LEU A 55 -10.26 -2.60 15.87
C LEU A 55 -11.08 -1.40 16.34
N VAL A 56 -11.24 -0.41 15.48
CA VAL A 56 -12.16 0.71 15.72
C VAL A 56 -13.45 0.43 14.97
N THR A 57 -14.50 0.06 15.69
CA THR A 57 -15.85 -0.12 15.17
C THR A 57 -16.73 1.08 15.52
N GLY A 58 -17.59 1.48 14.59
CA GLY A 58 -18.63 2.47 14.86
C GLY A 58 -19.78 1.87 15.67
N ALA A 59 -20.68 2.71 16.16
CA ALA A 59 -21.89 2.28 16.87
C ALA A 59 -22.86 1.49 15.98
N ASP A 60 -22.77 1.68 14.65
CA ASP A 60 -23.55 0.98 13.64
C ASP A 60 -22.73 0.75 12.35
N SER A 61 -23.38 0.14 11.35
CA SER A 61 -22.78 -0.12 10.04
C SER A 61 -22.36 1.16 9.30
N ALA A 62 -23.10 2.26 9.46
CA ALA A 62 -22.82 3.53 8.78
C ALA A 62 -21.56 4.20 9.37
N ALA A 63 -21.45 4.22 10.70
CA ALA A 63 -20.27 4.72 11.40
C ALA A 63 -19.03 3.86 11.11
N SER A 64 -19.19 2.53 11.03
CA SER A 64 -18.09 1.62 10.65
C SER A 64 -17.63 1.86 9.20
N LEU A 65 -18.56 2.12 8.28
CA LEU A 65 -18.25 2.49 6.91
C LEU A 65 -17.51 3.85 6.85
N ALA A 66 -17.95 4.84 7.62
CA ALA A 66 -17.31 6.15 7.69
C ALA A 66 -15.86 6.05 8.21
N ILE A 67 -15.60 5.21 9.20
CA ILE A 67 -14.24 4.90 9.67
C ILE A 67 -13.40 4.32 8.53
N GLY A 68 -13.92 3.31 7.82
CA GLY A 68 -13.23 2.69 6.69
C GLY A 68 -12.90 3.69 5.57
N GLN A 69 -13.85 4.56 5.21
CA GLN A 69 -13.65 5.63 4.22
C GLN A 69 -12.57 6.62 4.68
N ARG A 70 -12.58 6.98 5.97
CA ARG A 70 -11.60 7.91 6.55
C ARG A 70 -10.19 7.34 6.56
N VAL A 71 -10.05 6.06 6.89
CA VAL A 71 -8.77 5.34 6.78
C VAL A 71 -8.32 5.29 5.32
N SER A 72 -9.20 4.89 4.40
CA SER A 72 -8.86 4.81 2.96
C SER A 72 -8.40 6.16 2.40
N ALA A 73 -9.15 7.24 2.67
CA ALA A 73 -8.79 8.59 2.25
C ALA A 73 -7.43 9.05 2.82
N SER A 74 -7.07 8.60 4.02
CA SER A 74 -5.76 8.90 4.62
C SER A 74 -4.64 8.12 3.93
N LEU A 75 -4.84 6.85 3.59
CA LEU A 75 -3.88 6.06 2.81
C LEU A 75 -3.68 6.66 1.40
N VAL A 76 -4.76 7.13 0.78
CA VAL A 76 -4.70 7.88 -0.49
C VAL A 76 -3.87 9.15 -0.34
N ALA A 77 -4.09 9.94 0.71
CA ALA A 77 -3.31 11.15 0.98
C ALA A 77 -1.82 10.86 1.23
N VAL A 78 -1.51 9.75 1.92
CA VAL A 78 -0.14 9.27 2.10
C VAL A 78 0.52 8.97 0.76
N VAL A 79 -0.08 8.09 -0.05
CA VAL A 79 0.52 7.61 -1.31
C VAL A 79 0.59 8.71 -2.38
N SER A 80 -0.47 9.51 -2.53
CA SER A 80 -0.49 10.66 -3.45
C SER A 80 0.55 11.72 -3.07
N GLY A 81 0.89 11.81 -1.78
CA GLY A 81 1.85 12.74 -1.24
C GLY A 81 3.31 12.24 -1.22
N LEU A 82 3.58 10.97 -1.54
CA LEU A 82 4.96 10.49 -1.63
C LEU A 82 5.74 11.30 -2.67
N THR A 83 6.98 11.61 -2.34
CA THR A 83 7.90 12.38 -3.19
C THR A 83 8.93 11.47 -3.86
N VAL A 84 9.24 10.33 -3.24
CA VAL A 84 10.14 9.33 -3.80
C VAL A 84 9.33 8.29 -4.57
N ARG A 85 9.73 8.03 -5.82
CA ARG A 85 9.10 7.01 -6.66
C ARG A 85 9.52 5.61 -6.17
N PRO A 86 8.56 4.74 -5.78
CA PRO A 86 8.89 3.36 -5.47
C PRO A 86 9.14 2.54 -6.74
N ARG A 87 9.89 1.43 -6.63
CA ARG A 87 10.11 0.48 -7.73
C ARG A 87 8.83 -0.28 -8.12
N TYR A 88 8.03 -0.60 -7.11
CA TYR A 88 6.73 -1.23 -7.22
C TYR A 88 5.84 -0.76 -6.06
N LEU A 89 4.52 -0.89 -6.21
CA LEU A 89 3.58 -0.70 -5.10
C LEU A 89 2.65 -1.89 -5.01
N LEU A 90 2.55 -2.48 -3.82
CA LEU A 90 1.64 -3.60 -3.54
C LEU A 90 0.53 -3.11 -2.61
N ALA A 91 -0.71 -3.26 -3.04
CA ALA A 91 -1.88 -2.94 -2.22
C ALA A 91 -2.66 -4.21 -1.92
N LYS A 92 -2.88 -4.50 -0.63
CA LYS A 92 -3.69 -5.64 -0.20
C LYS A 92 -5.10 -5.23 0.19
N GLY A 93 -6.08 -5.98 -0.30
CA GLY A 93 -7.51 -5.75 -0.06
C GLY A 93 -8.21 -5.06 -1.23
N GLY A 94 -9.47 -5.41 -1.48
CA GLY A 94 -10.21 -4.95 -2.67
C GLY A 94 -10.38 -3.43 -2.73
N ILE A 95 -10.94 -2.83 -1.68
CA ILE A 95 -11.18 -1.38 -1.63
C ILE A 95 -9.85 -0.62 -1.62
N THR A 96 -8.92 -0.99 -0.73
CA THR A 96 -7.61 -0.36 -0.63
C THR A 96 -6.87 -0.34 -1.96
N SER A 97 -6.84 -1.48 -2.67
CA SER A 97 -6.16 -1.56 -3.96
C SER A 97 -6.86 -0.77 -5.07
N SER A 98 -8.18 -0.64 -5.03
CA SER A 98 -8.91 0.22 -5.97
C SER A 98 -8.64 1.71 -5.72
N ASP A 99 -8.73 2.14 -4.46
CA ASP A 99 -8.59 3.55 -4.08
C ASP A 99 -7.17 4.05 -4.30
N LEU A 100 -6.15 3.25 -3.96
CA LEU A 100 -4.77 3.61 -4.22
C LEU A 100 -4.45 3.69 -5.72
N ALA A 101 -4.97 2.76 -6.54
CA ALA A 101 -4.75 2.81 -7.99
C ALA A 101 -5.38 4.07 -8.61
N THR A 102 -6.64 4.33 -8.28
CA THR A 102 -7.43 5.37 -8.94
C THR A 102 -7.22 6.75 -8.33
N ALA A 103 -7.39 6.89 -7.02
CA ALA A 103 -7.35 8.19 -6.34
C ALA A 103 -5.93 8.63 -5.97
N ALA A 104 -5.05 7.71 -5.57
CA ALA A 104 -3.69 8.07 -5.16
C ALA A 104 -2.70 8.14 -6.32
N LEU A 105 -2.75 7.15 -7.21
CA LEU A 105 -1.85 7.05 -8.36
C LEU A 105 -2.44 7.64 -9.65
N GLY A 106 -3.74 7.95 -9.71
CA GLY A 106 -4.36 8.52 -10.91
C GLY A 106 -4.43 7.54 -12.09
N ILE A 107 -4.33 6.23 -11.85
CA ILE A 107 -4.36 5.21 -12.91
C ILE A 107 -5.77 5.18 -13.51
N ARG A 108 -5.87 5.50 -14.80
CA ARG A 108 -7.10 5.36 -15.60
C ARG A 108 -7.02 4.15 -16.52
N ARG A 109 -5.82 3.79 -16.96
CA ARG A 109 -5.52 2.60 -17.76
C ARG A 109 -4.28 1.91 -17.23
N ALA A 110 -4.29 0.59 -17.26
CA ALA A 110 -3.14 -0.22 -16.91
C ALA A 110 -3.07 -1.45 -17.81
N TRP A 111 -1.86 -1.99 -18.00
CA TRP A 111 -1.68 -3.26 -18.69
C TRP A 111 -1.47 -4.36 -17.66
N VAL A 112 -2.23 -5.46 -17.78
CA VAL A 112 -1.99 -6.66 -16.98
C VAL A 112 -0.77 -7.36 -17.55
N MET A 113 0.34 -7.33 -16.80
CA MET A 113 1.62 -7.89 -17.21
C MET A 113 1.73 -9.40 -16.92
N GLY A 114 0.75 -9.94 -16.19
CA GLY A 114 0.74 -11.30 -15.70
C GLY A 114 0.35 -11.35 -14.23
N GLN A 115 0.83 -12.36 -13.52
CA GLN A 115 0.55 -12.57 -12.10
C GLN A 115 1.83 -12.96 -11.35
N VAL A 116 2.07 -12.37 -10.19
CA VAL A 116 3.24 -12.66 -9.35
C VAL A 116 3.03 -13.92 -8.50
N LEU A 117 1.77 -14.21 -8.18
CA LEU A 117 1.27 -15.46 -7.59
C LEU A 117 -0.06 -15.81 -8.27
N PRO A 118 -0.52 -17.08 -8.21
CA PRO A 118 -1.86 -17.47 -8.64
C PRO A 118 -2.93 -16.52 -8.07
N GLY A 119 -3.62 -15.78 -8.93
CA GLY A 119 -4.66 -14.82 -8.54
C GLY A 119 -4.17 -13.46 -8.02
N VAL A 120 -2.87 -13.15 -8.11
CA VAL A 120 -2.28 -11.85 -7.72
C VAL A 120 -1.71 -11.16 -8.97
N PRO A 121 -2.49 -10.33 -9.67
CA PRO A 121 -2.06 -9.69 -10.91
C PRO A 121 -1.03 -8.58 -10.68
N VAL A 122 -0.17 -8.39 -11.68
CA VAL A 122 0.75 -7.25 -11.77
C VAL A 122 0.29 -6.34 -12.89
N TRP A 123 0.07 -5.08 -12.57
CA TRP A 123 -0.31 -4.04 -13.52
C TRP A 123 0.87 -3.13 -13.82
N ARG A 124 0.99 -2.69 -15.06
CA ARG A 124 1.85 -1.56 -15.43
C ARG A 124 0.99 -0.32 -15.57
N ALA A 125 1.24 0.69 -14.74
CA ALA A 125 0.48 1.94 -14.73
C ALA A 125 0.65 2.74 -16.04
N GLY A 126 -0.43 3.38 -16.48
CA GLY A 126 -0.46 4.25 -17.67
C GLY A 126 0.36 5.53 -17.56
N GLU A 127 0.65 6.15 -18.70
CA GLU A 127 1.37 7.44 -18.80
C GLU A 127 0.66 8.58 -18.06
N GLU A 128 -0.65 8.47 -17.83
CA GLU A 128 -1.39 9.47 -17.07
C GLU A 128 -1.20 9.41 -15.56
N SER A 129 -0.63 8.32 -15.05
CA SER A 129 -0.52 8.08 -13.61
C SER A 129 0.57 8.94 -13.00
N LYS A 130 0.53 9.11 -11.67
CA LYS A 130 1.58 9.76 -10.87
C LYS A 130 2.97 9.16 -11.15
N TYR A 131 3.03 7.85 -11.41
CA TYR A 131 4.26 7.13 -11.70
C TYR A 131 4.09 6.27 -12.97
N PRO A 132 4.30 6.87 -14.17
CA PRO A 132 4.19 6.16 -15.45
C PRO A 132 5.04 4.90 -15.49
N GLY A 133 4.44 3.78 -15.91
CA GLY A 133 5.10 2.48 -16.00
C GLY A 133 5.35 1.80 -14.66
N LEU A 134 4.85 2.32 -13.52
CA LEU A 134 4.99 1.67 -12.22
C LEU A 134 4.35 0.28 -12.21
N SER A 135 5.06 -0.70 -11.66
CA SER A 135 4.52 -2.01 -11.33
C SER A 135 3.61 -1.91 -10.10
N TYR A 136 2.30 -2.06 -10.32
CA TYR A 136 1.28 -2.04 -9.29
C TYR A 136 0.72 -3.45 -9.07
N ILE A 137 0.83 -3.97 -7.85
CA ILE A 137 0.40 -5.32 -7.50
C ILE A 137 -0.91 -5.23 -6.73
N VAL A 138 -1.97 -5.79 -7.31
CA VAL A 138 -3.29 -5.88 -6.68
C VAL A 138 -3.36 -7.20 -5.92
N PHE A 139 -3.24 -7.15 -4.60
CA PHE A 139 -3.23 -8.35 -3.77
C PHE A 139 -4.61 -8.59 -3.14
N PRO A 140 -5.37 -9.63 -3.56
CA PRO A 140 -6.68 -9.89 -2.97
C PRO A 140 -6.61 -10.27 -1.49
N GLY A 141 -7.66 -9.93 -0.72
CA GLY A 141 -7.70 -10.19 0.72
C GLY A 141 -7.56 -11.67 1.09
N ASN A 142 -8.11 -12.55 0.26
CA ASN A 142 -8.31 -13.98 0.51
C ASN A 142 -7.39 -14.92 -0.29
N VAL A 143 -6.34 -14.40 -0.93
CA VAL A 143 -5.43 -15.21 -1.77
C VAL A 143 -4.13 -15.54 -1.04
N GLY A 144 -3.64 -16.77 -1.24
CA GLY A 144 -2.34 -17.25 -0.78
C GLY A 144 -2.31 -17.72 0.68
N GLY A 145 -1.21 -18.42 1.04
CA GLY A 145 -0.94 -18.88 2.40
C GLY A 145 -0.40 -17.79 3.32
N VAL A 146 0.02 -18.18 4.53
CA VAL A 146 0.51 -17.24 5.56
C VAL A 146 1.73 -16.43 5.10
N ASP A 147 2.56 -17.00 4.21
CA ASP A 147 3.80 -16.41 3.72
C ASP A 147 3.65 -15.68 2.38
N ALA A 148 2.44 -15.60 1.81
CA ALA A 148 2.27 -15.11 0.44
C ALA A 148 2.78 -13.67 0.19
N LEU A 149 2.74 -12.79 1.21
CA LEU A 149 3.34 -11.46 1.08
C LEU A 149 4.89 -11.51 1.07
N VAL A 150 5.49 -12.42 1.84
CA VAL A 150 6.94 -12.67 1.85
C VAL A 150 7.38 -13.25 0.51
N ASP A 151 6.61 -14.18 -0.05
CA ASP A 151 6.87 -14.77 -1.36
C ASP A 151 6.85 -13.71 -2.47
N VAL A 152 5.85 -12.82 -2.46
CA VAL A 152 5.78 -11.73 -3.45
C VAL A 152 6.95 -10.77 -3.31
N ARG A 153 7.28 -10.34 -2.09
CA ARG A 153 8.44 -9.47 -1.84
C ARG A 153 9.72 -10.10 -2.39
N THR A 154 9.95 -11.38 -2.10
CA THR A 154 11.14 -12.13 -2.56
C THR A 154 11.24 -12.17 -4.08
N ARG A 155 10.12 -12.43 -4.78
CA ARG A 155 10.07 -12.44 -6.25
C ARG A 155 10.34 -11.07 -6.87
N LEU A 156 9.83 -10.00 -6.25
CA LEU A 156 10.03 -8.63 -6.71
C LEU A 156 11.44 -8.10 -6.42
N ALA A 157 12.06 -8.55 -5.33
CA ALA A 157 13.46 -8.25 -5.05
C ALA A 157 14.40 -8.89 -6.08
N ALA A 158 14.16 -10.16 -6.46
CA ALA A 158 14.99 -10.89 -7.42
C ALA A 158 14.95 -10.30 -8.85
N THR A 159 13.84 -9.66 -9.24
CA THR A 159 13.68 -9.05 -10.57
C THR A 159 14.39 -7.70 -10.72
N SER A 160 14.87 -7.12 -9.62
CA SER A 160 15.64 -5.87 -9.65
C SER A 160 17.12 -6.06 -10.05
N GLY A 161 17.57 -7.32 -10.24
CA GLY A 161 18.96 -7.66 -10.57
C GLY A 161 19.24 -7.96 -12.05
N THR A 162 18.24 -7.95 -12.94
CA THR A 162 18.39 -8.38 -14.34
C THR A 162 18.06 -7.24 -15.32
N GLY A 163 18.77 -6.12 -15.15
CA GLY A 163 18.61 -4.94 -15.98
C GLY A 163 19.91 -4.15 -16.12
N ALA A 164 20.98 -4.81 -16.54
CA ALA A 164 22.18 -4.22 -17.14
C ALA A 164 22.90 -5.31 -17.95
#